data_AF-A0A081RQH8-F1
#
_entry.id   AF-A0A081RQH8-F1
#
_cell.length_a   1.000
_cell.length_b   1.000
_cell.length_c   1.000
_cell.angle_alpha   90.00
_cell.angle_beta   90.00
_cell.angle_gamma   90.00
#
_symmetry.space_group_name_H-M   'P 1'
#
loop_
_entity.id
_entity.type
_entity.pdbx_description
1 polymer ?
#
loop_
_entity_poly.entity_id
_entity_poly.type
_entity_poly.pdbx_seq_one_letter_code
_entity_poly.pdbx_strand_id
1 'polypeptide(L)'
;MSEFSIDELGVKVGLEIHQQLATNKKLFCNCTPIDTDEYSIKFQRKLRAAKSELGEYDPAALFEKSKSKTIMYFANPESSCLVEQDEEPPHELDIDAKNISLIIASALKSDVFREIYPMRKTVVDGSNTTGFQRTMLISQGGSFNVEEKEIGIQSICLEEDAAKILGEDGAIKKYGLERLGIPLVEIATEPFEVKPHEIKKIALALGRILRSTKKVKRGLGSIRQDVNVSIKDGNVVIEVKGVQQLDQLEKVVEYEAKRQHGLLKISKKLQEIDWTHNEKDRKDVTELFQKCKSKIIQNAIKKNQKIVGISFRNMADMFGYSPYEGIRLGKEVAELVRFFGIGGVFHSDELPNYGVEDTDIDDLKKILEINGNDGFLILAAPEEKISVVIDQIILRIEYIRNEGIPIDTRLATQNGETKFLRPRPGAARMYPETDIPPIIISNRELEDALNNIPKSWDDSIKDLQIKYQLNLQLSEQLFDSSYFELFEKKLKLIQRL
;
A
#
# COMPACT_ATOMS: atom_id res chain seq x y z
N MET A 1 -22.01 -22.93 -3.50
CA MET A 1 -20.69 -22.26 -3.46
C MET A 1 -19.66 -23.35 -3.22
N SER A 2 -18.54 -23.36 -3.96
CA SER A 2 -17.46 -24.33 -3.70
C SER A 2 -16.73 -23.96 -2.42
N GLU A 3 -16.42 -24.95 -1.58
CA GLU A 3 -15.54 -24.77 -0.42
C GLU A 3 -14.15 -24.31 -0.91
N PHE A 4 -13.59 -23.27 -0.30
CA PHE A 4 -12.30 -22.71 -0.69
C PHE A 4 -11.20 -23.33 0.17
N SER A 5 -10.23 -23.97 -0.48
CA SER A 5 -9.00 -24.44 0.18
C SER A 5 -7.81 -23.65 -0.37
N ILE A 6 -7.14 -22.91 0.51
CA ILE A 6 -5.95 -22.12 0.15
C ILE A 6 -4.72 -22.99 -0.06
N ASP A 7 -4.65 -24.14 0.61
CA ASP A 7 -3.49 -25.05 0.60
C ASP A 7 -3.22 -25.61 -0.80
N GLU A 8 -4.22 -25.66 -1.68
CA GLU A 8 -4.11 -26.19 -3.04
C GLU A 8 -3.65 -25.14 -4.08
N LEU A 9 -3.62 -23.85 -3.71
CA LEU A 9 -3.37 -22.77 -4.67
C LEU A 9 -1.88 -22.44 -4.87
N GLY A 10 -0.99 -23.06 -4.08
CA GLY A 10 0.44 -22.76 -4.13
C GLY A 10 0.72 -21.28 -3.90
N VAL A 11 0.16 -20.72 -2.82
CA VAL A 11 0.27 -19.28 -2.51
C VAL A 11 1.72 -18.93 -2.23
N LYS A 12 2.23 -17.94 -2.97
CA LYS A 12 3.53 -17.32 -2.74
C LYS A 12 3.35 -15.93 -2.18
N VAL A 13 4.18 -15.60 -1.20
CA VAL A 13 4.13 -14.31 -0.54
C VAL A 13 5.53 -13.69 -0.49
N GLY A 14 5.60 -12.39 -0.76
CA GLY A 14 6.74 -11.54 -0.41
C GLY A 14 6.31 -10.50 0.62
N LEU A 15 7.14 -10.27 1.63
CA LEU A 15 6.93 -9.23 2.63
C LEU A 15 7.82 -8.03 2.33
N GLU A 16 7.26 -6.84 2.47
CA GLU A 16 7.99 -5.58 2.41
C GLU A 16 7.76 -4.84 3.72
N ILE A 17 8.81 -4.69 4.52
CA ILE A 17 8.74 -4.05 5.84
C ILE A 17 9.45 -2.71 5.78
N HIS A 18 8.73 -1.65 6.12
CA HIS A 18 9.26 -0.30 6.31
C HIS A 18 9.37 0.00 7.79
N GLN A 19 10.57 0.23 8.30
CA GLN A 19 10.83 0.48 9.72
C GLN A 19 11.61 1.79 9.90
N GLN A 20 11.02 2.74 10.63
CA GLN A 20 11.71 3.96 11.01
C GLN A 20 12.88 3.66 11.96
N LEU A 21 14.01 4.33 11.75
CA LEU A 21 15.19 4.23 12.59
C LEU A 21 15.14 5.25 13.73
N ALA A 22 15.71 4.90 14.89
CA ALA A 22 15.79 5.77 16.06
C ALA A 22 17.07 6.62 16.01
N THR A 23 17.10 7.59 15.09
CA THR A 23 18.21 8.54 14.91
C THR A 23 17.90 9.88 15.57
N ASN A 24 18.95 10.67 15.82
CA ASN A 24 18.81 12.01 16.42
C ASN A 24 18.43 13.09 15.38
N LYS A 25 18.67 12.83 14.10
CA LYS A 25 18.34 13.71 12.99
C LYS A 25 17.67 12.97 11.83
N LYS A 26 17.05 13.73 10.93
CA LYS A 26 16.50 13.25 9.67
C LYS A 26 17.60 12.80 8.70
N LEU A 27 17.21 12.08 7.64
CA LEU A 27 18.15 11.35 6.78
C LEU A 27 19.11 12.28 6.02
N PHE A 28 18.62 13.44 5.58
CA PHE A 28 19.36 14.39 4.74
C PHE A 28 19.24 15.85 5.25
N CYS A 29 19.01 16.03 6.56
CA CYS A 29 19.06 17.34 7.20
C CYS A 29 19.33 17.19 8.71
N ASN A 30 19.54 18.30 9.41
CA ASN A 30 19.83 18.30 10.84
C ASN A 30 18.60 18.43 11.77
N CYS A 31 17.38 18.38 11.22
CA CYS A 31 16.16 18.46 12.04
C CYS A 31 15.97 17.21 12.91
N THR A 32 15.51 17.42 14.14
CA THR A 32 15.16 16.32 15.04
C THR A 32 13.77 15.78 14.72
N PRO A 33 13.59 14.45 14.62
CA PRO A 33 12.32 13.85 14.21
C PRO A 33 11.31 13.77 15.37
N ILE A 34 10.81 14.93 15.80
CA ILE A 34 9.84 15.14 16.90
C ILE A 34 8.43 15.22 16.32
N ASP A 35 7.49 14.42 16.84
CA ASP A 35 6.07 14.51 16.50
C ASP A 35 5.44 15.71 17.22
N THR A 36 4.76 16.58 16.49
CA THR A 36 4.12 17.79 17.01
C THR A 36 2.85 18.08 16.24
N ASP A 37 1.84 18.60 16.95
CA ASP A 37 0.59 19.09 16.36
C ASP A 37 0.56 20.63 16.26
N GLU A 38 1.67 21.30 16.63
CA GLU A 38 1.81 22.75 16.54
C GLU A 38 2.52 23.16 15.25
N TYR A 39 1.80 23.86 14.38
CA TYR A 39 2.31 24.29 13.08
C TYR A 39 2.33 25.82 12.99
N SER A 40 3.53 26.39 12.96
CA SER A 40 3.73 27.84 12.81
C SER A 40 3.91 28.28 11.35
N ILE A 41 4.22 27.33 10.45
CA ILE A 41 4.44 27.58 9.03
C ILE A 41 3.42 26.77 8.22
N LYS A 42 2.83 27.39 7.20
CA LYS A 42 1.98 26.72 6.21
C LYS A 42 2.26 27.25 4.81
N PHE A 43 2.26 26.37 3.82
CA PHE A 43 2.45 26.75 2.43
C PHE A 43 1.75 25.77 1.49
N GLN A 44 1.47 26.23 0.27
CA GLN A 44 0.68 25.48 -0.70
C GLN A 44 1.54 25.12 -1.91
N ARG A 45 1.40 23.89 -2.40
CA ARG A 45 2.09 23.40 -3.61
C ARG A 45 1.14 22.61 -4.52
N LYS A 46 1.56 22.45 -5.78
CA LYS A 46 0.95 21.56 -6.77
C LYS A 46 2.05 20.80 -7.48
N LEU A 47 2.06 19.48 -7.30
CA LEU A 47 2.98 18.60 -8.02
C LEU A 47 2.52 18.43 -9.48
N ARG A 48 3.47 18.29 -10.39
CA ARG A 48 3.21 18.04 -11.82
C ARG A 48 3.91 16.76 -12.21
N ALA A 49 3.20 15.88 -12.92
CA ALA A 49 3.82 14.70 -13.51
C ALA A 49 4.90 15.15 -14.50
N ALA A 50 6.11 14.63 -14.32
CA ALA A 50 7.21 14.78 -15.26
C ALA A 50 7.26 13.55 -16.19
N LYS A 51 7.81 13.73 -17.38
CA LYS A 51 8.17 12.62 -18.26
C LYS A 51 9.42 11.94 -17.71
N SER A 52 9.51 10.62 -17.87
CA SER A 52 10.76 9.88 -17.65
C SER A 52 11.83 10.33 -18.65
N GLU A 53 13.06 9.89 -18.45
CA GLU A 53 14.17 10.09 -19.41
C GLU A 53 13.83 9.54 -20.81
N LEU A 54 12.94 8.55 -20.88
CA LEU A 54 12.42 7.95 -22.12
C LEU A 54 11.23 8.71 -22.71
N GLY A 55 10.81 9.82 -22.11
CA GLY A 55 9.71 10.66 -22.60
C GLY A 55 8.30 10.16 -22.26
N GLU A 56 8.19 9.05 -21.53
CA GLU A 56 6.92 8.42 -21.13
C GLU A 56 6.47 8.91 -19.75
N TYR A 57 5.16 8.88 -19.49
CA TYR A 57 4.63 9.19 -18.15
C TYR A 57 4.31 7.89 -17.41
N ASP A 58 4.57 7.87 -16.10
CA ASP A 58 4.11 6.76 -15.25
C ASP A 58 2.57 6.71 -15.23
N PRO A 59 1.94 5.56 -15.52
CA PRO A 59 0.50 5.43 -15.56
C PRO A 59 -0.17 5.83 -14.24
N ALA A 60 0.37 5.42 -13.10
CA ALA A 60 -0.17 5.78 -11.80
C ALA A 60 0.08 7.26 -11.47
N ALA A 61 1.12 7.89 -12.01
CA ALA A 61 1.33 9.33 -11.89
C ALA A 61 0.31 10.15 -12.68
N LEU A 62 0.01 9.75 -13.93
CA LEU A 62 -1.08 10.32 -14.72
C LEU A 62 -2.43 10.12 -14.03
N PHE A 63 -2.62 8.93 -13.48
CA PHE A 63 -3.84 8.55 -12.78
C PHE A 63 -4.06 9.39 -11.52
N GLU A 64 -3.02 9.65 -10.72
CA GLU A 64 -3.12 10.58 -9.57
C GLU A 64 -3.30 12.05 -10.00
N LYS A 65 -2.68 12.48 -11.11
CA LYS A 65 -2.88 13.84 -11.67
C LYS A 65 -4.34 14.09 -12.02
N SER A 66 -5.08 13.08 -12.47
CA SER A 66 -6.52 13.20 -12.76
C SER A 66 -7.35 13.66 -11.56
N LYS A 67 -6.83 13.48 -10.33
CA LYS A 67 -7.48 13.94 -9.10
C LYS A 67 -7.30 15.45 -8.83
N SER A 68 -6.43 16.14 -9.56
CA SER A 68 -6.16 17.60 -9.49
C SER A 68 -6.22 18.17 -8.06
N LYS A 69 -5.44 17.60 -7.14
CA LYS A 69 -5.44 18.03 -5.74
C LYS A 69 -4.39 19.10 -5.48
N THR A 70 -4.81 20.16 -4.80
CA THR A 70 -3.89 21.14 -4.22
C THR A 70 -3.35 20.56 -2.92
N ILE A 71 -2.07 20.79 -2.62
CA ILE A 71 -1.45 20.23 -1.41
C ILE A 71 -1.11 21.39 -0.48
N MET A 72 -1.54 21.29 0.78
CA MET A 72 -1.20 22.20 1.86
C MET A 72 -0.24 21.50 2.81
N TYR A 73 0.95 22.06 2.97
CA TYR A 73 1.96 21.57 3.91
C TYR A 73 1.97 22.42 5.17
N PHE A 74 2.11 21.74 6.30
CA PHE A 74 2.17 22.31 7.64
C PHE A 74 3.52 21.93 8.25
N ALA A 75 4.22 22.92 8.77
CA ALA A 75 5.61 22.78 9.20
C ALA A 75 5.84 23.48 10.55
N ASN A 76 6.82 22.98 11.28
CA ASN A 76 7.29 23.53 12.55
C ASN A 76 8.83 23.65 12.51
N PRO A 77 9.41 24.79 12.92
CA PRO A 77 10.86 24.99 12.94
C PRO A 77 11.67 23.99 13.80
N GLU A 78 11.05 23.35 14.79
CA GLU A 78 11.70 22.35 15.66
C GLU A 78 11.94 21.02 14.93
N SER A 79 11.09 20.67 13.97
CA SER A 79 11.09 19.36 13.31
C SER A 79 11.23 19.41 11.79
N SER A 80 11.29 20.60 11.18
CA SER A 80 11.44 20.77 9.74
C SER A 80 12.23 22.04 9.37
N CYS A 81 12.95 21.99 8.26
CA CYS A 81 13.75 23.08 7.72
C CYS A 81 13.44 23.29 6.22
N LEU A 82 14.28 24.09 5.54
CA LEU A 82 14.12 24.38 4.12
C LEU A 82 14.29 23.13 3.23
N VAL A 83 15.05 22.13 3.69
CA VAL A 83 15.20 20.84 2.98
C VAL A 83 13.85 20.12 2.87
N GLU A 84 13.11 19.97 3.98
CA GLU A 84 11.77 19.37 3.93
C GLU A 84 10.78 20.23 3.18
N GLN A 85 10.98 21.54 3.14
CA GLN A 85 10.13 22.46 2.38
C GLN A 85 10.44 22.44 0.89
N ASP A 86 11.52 21.76 0.47
CA ASP A 86 12.05 21.78 -0.89
C ASP A 86 12.38 23.21 -1.34
N GLU A 87 13.12 23.92 -0.48
CA GLU A 87 13.66 25.28 -0.67
C GLU A 87 15.18 25.33 -0.44
N GLU A 88 15.80 24.19 -0.13
CA GLU A 88 17.25 24.02 0.06
C GLU A 88 17.66 22.60 -0.40
N PRO A 89 18.81 22.42 -1.06
CA PRO A 89 19.33 21.11 -1.39
C PRO A 89 19.50 20.22 -0.14
N PRO A 90 19.32 18.89 -0.26
CA PRO A 90 19.57 17.97 0.84
C PRO A 90 21.02 18.04 1.33
N HIS A 91 21.21 17.79 2.62
CA HIS A 91 22.54 17.67 3.22
C HIS A 91 23.11 16.25 3.03
N GLU A 92 24.31 16.02 3.55
CA GLU A 92 24.91 14.69 3.57
C GLU A 92 24.09 13.68 4.38
N LEU A 93 24.25 12.40 4.03
CA LEU A 93 23.59 11.28 4.69
C LEU A 93 23.85 11.25 6.21
N ASP A 94 22.81 11.01 6.99
CA ASP A 94 22.94 10.71 8.41
C ASP A 94 23.78 9.44 8.67
N ILE A 95 24.88 9.62 9.38
CA ILE A 95 25.85 8.55 9.68
C ILE A 95 25.22 7.50 10.60
N ASP A 96 24.37 7.90 11.54
CA ASP A 96 23.68 6.97 12.45
C ASP A 96 22.74 6.06 11.67
N ALA A 97 21.91 6.62 10.78
CA ALA A 97 21.03 5.88 9.87
C ALA A 97 21.82 4.88 9.02
N LYS A 98 22.93 5.32 8.42
CA LYS A 98 23.83 4.46 7.64
C LYS A 98 24.33 3.29 8.49
N ASN A 99 24.92 3.56 9.64
CA ASN A 99 25.46 2.52 10.52
C ASN A 99 24.39 1.52 10.98
N ILE A 100 23.17 2.00 11.29
CA ILE A 100 22.04 1.14 11.65
C ILE A 100 21.64 0.23 10.47
N SER A 101 21.56 0.76 9.25
CA SER A 101 21.26 -0.04 8.06
C SER A 101 22.31 -1.13 7.79
N LEU A 102 23.59 -0.83 8.02
CA LEU A 102 24.67 -1.82 7.88
C LEU A 102 24.58 -2.94 8.93
N ILE A 103 24.27 -2.60 10.18
CA ILE A 103 24.03 -3.60 11.24
C ILE A 103 22.84 -4.49 10.88
N ILE A 104 21.75 -3.91 10.36
CA ILE A 104 20.57 -4.66 9.93
C ILE A 104 20.92 -5.60 8.77
N ALA A 105 21.64 -5.11 7.76
CA ALA A 105 22.10 -5.92 6.64
C ALA A 105 22.99 -7.08 7.09
N SER A 106 23.94 -6.82 8.00
CA SER A 106 24.80 -7.85 8.58
C SER A 106 24.01 -8.88 9.41
N ALA A 107 23.03 -8.43 10.20
CA ALA A 107 22.16 -9.32 10.98
C ALA A 107 21.29 -10.24 10.09
N LEU A 108 20.95 -9.77 8.89
CA LEU A 108 20.22 -10.51 7.87
C LEU A 108 21.14 -11.22 6.86
N LYS A 109 22.46 -11.24 7.11
CA LYS A 109 23.47 -11.89 6.27
C LYS A 109 23.43 -11.41 4.80
N SER A 110 23.03 -10.16 4.57
CA SER A 110 22.93 -9.57 3.24
C SER A 110 24.28 -9.06 2.73
N ASP A 111 24.46 -9.06 1.42
CA ASP A 111 25.65 -8.55 0.74
C ASP A 111 25.56 -7.03 0.55
N VAL A 112 26.36 -6.29 1.31
CA VAL A 112 26.38 -4.82 1.29
C VAL A 112 27.17 -4.26 0.11
N PHE A 113 26.61 -3.27 -0.58
CA PHE A 113 27.31 -2.57 -1.65
C PHE A 113 28.43 -1.65 -1.11
N ARG A 114 29.55 -1.62 -1.82
CA ARG A 114 30.71 -0.77 -1.46
C ARG A 114 30.51 0.70 -1.78
N GLU A 115 29.69 0.98 -2.78
CA GLU A 115 29.33 2.32 -3.22
C GLU A 115 27.83 2.36 -3.41
N ILE A 116 27.19 3.29 -2.70
CA ILE A 116 25.74 3.42 -2.64
C ILE A 116 25.35 4.75 -3.28
N TYR A 117 24.36 4.68 -4.16
CA TYR A 117 23.87 5.84 -4.90
C TYR A 117 22.45 6.19 -4.44
N PRO A 118 22.23 7.42 -3.95
CA PRO A 118 20.89 7.94 -3.71
C PRO A 118 20.10 8.05 -5.02
N MET A 119 18.85 7.62 -4.98
CA MET A 119 17.91 7.64 -6.10
C MET A 119 16.65 8.40 -5.71
N ARG A 120 15.99 9.02 -6.68
CA ARG A 120 14.70 9.70 -6.54
C ARG A 120 13.59 8.79 -7.04
N LYS A 121 12.83 8.18 -6.12
CA LYS A 121 11.63 7.39 -6.42
C LYS A 121 10.44 8.33 -6.56
N THR A 122 9.87 8.45 -7.74
CA THR A 122 8.78 9.41 -8.03
C THR A 122 7.54 9.16 -7.16
N VAL A 123 7.06 10.19 -6.45
CA VAL A 123 5.89 10.17 -5.55
C VAL A 123 5.01 11.39 -5.80
N VAL A 124 3.86 11.18 -6.44
CA VAL A 124 2.98 12.29 -6.89
C VAL A 124 1.74 12.53 -6.02
N ASP A 125 1.58 11.80 -4.93
CA ASP A 125 0.37 11.88 -4.09
C ASP A 125 0.35 13.09 -3.15
N GLY A 126 1.48 13.80 -3.05
CA GLY A 126 1.72 14.96 -2.19
C GLY A 126 2.37 14.63 -0.85
N SER A 127 2.78 13.39 -0.62
CA SER A 127 3.41 13.01 0.65
C SER A 127 4.91 13.38 0.73
N ASN A 128 5.54 13.70 -0.41
CA ASN A 128 6.89 14.27 -0.49
C ASN A 128 6.81 15.65 -1.16
N THR A 129 7.37 16.67 -0.52
CA THR A 129 7.35 18.08 -1.00
C THR A 129 8.06 18.27 -2.33
N THR A 130 9.11 17.49 -2.56
CA THR A 130 9.93 17.40 -3.79
C THR A 130 9.23 16.65 -4.94
N GLY A 131 8.15 15.91 -4.66
CA GLY A 131 7.53 15.00 -5.63
C GLY A 131 8.27 13.68 -5.83
N PHE A 132 9.27 13.38 -5.01
CA PHE A 132 9.99 12.12 -4.99
C PHE A 132 10.47 11.78 -3.58
N GLN A 133 10.71 10.49 -3.33
CA GLN A 133 11.33 9.98 -2.11
C GLN A 133 12.79 9.66 -2.42
N ARG A 134 13.73 10.09 -1.58
CA ARG A 134 15.11 9.66 -1.72
C ARG A 134 15.26 8.25 -1.12
N THR A 135 15.74 7.32 -1.92
CA THR A 135 15.91 5.90 -1.57
C THR A 135 17.29 5.43 -2.04
N MET A 136 17.97 4.64 -1.22
CA MET A 136 19.28 4.06 -1.49
C MET A 136 19.23 2.55 -1.30
N LEU A 137 19.72 1.79 -2.28
CA LEU A 137 19.90 0.35 -2.12
C LEU A 137 21.18 0.08 -1.32
N ILE A 138 21.05 -0.50 -0.13
CA ILE A 138 22.16 -0.75 0.81
C ILE A 138 22.78 -2.13 0.59
N SER A 139 21.93 -3.14 0.44
CA SER A 139 22.36 -4.53 0.25
C SER A 139 21.36 -5.34 -0.55
N GLN A 140 21.83 -6.47 -1.08
CA GLN A 140 21.01 -7.49 -1.74
C GLN A 140 21.30 -8.87 -1.16
N GLY A 141 20.36 -9.80 -1.35
CA GLY A 141 20.50 -11.16 -0.84
C GLY A 141 20.47 -11.23 0.69
N GLY A 142 20.81 -12.39 1.21
CA GLY A 142 20.80 -12.70 2.64
C GLY A 142 19.59 -13.53 3.04
N SER A 143 19.51 -13.86 4.33
CA SER A 143 18.48 -14.72 4.86
C SER A 143 18.35 -14.60 6.38
N PHE A 144 17.18 -15.00 6.88
CA PHE A 144 16.97 -15.26 8.30
C PHE A 144 16.17 -16.54 8.50
N ASN A 145 16.38 -17.20 9.64
CA ASN A 145 15.72 -18.46 9.97
C ASN A 145 14.49 -18.20 10.85
N VAL A 146 13.41 -18.90 10.52
CA VAL A 146 12.18 -18.96 11.32
C VAL A 146 11.86 -20.43 11.53
N GLU A 147 12.05 -20.92 12.75
CA GLU A 147 11.97 -22.35 13.06
C GLU A 147 12.92 -23.15 12.13
N GLU A 148 12.41 -24.09 11.33
CA GLU A 148 13.21 -24.90 10.39
C GLU A 148 13.29 -24.30 8.98
N LYS A 149 12.72 -23.10 8.77
CA LYS A 149 12.60 -22.48 7.46
C LYS A 149 13.53 -21.29 7.30
N GLU A 150 14.30 -21.27 6.22
CA GLU A 150 15.09 -20.11 5.81
C GLU A 150 14.23 -19.20 4.92
N ILE A 151 14.19 -17.91 5.25
CA ILE A 151 13.50 -16.88 4.49
C ILE A 151 14.56 -15.98 3.85
N GLY A 152 14.60 -15.95 2.52
CA GLY A 152 15.51 -15.11 1.75
C GLY A 152 15.15 -13.62 1.84
N ILE A 153 16.17 -12.78 1.82
CA ILE A 153 16.05 -11.33 1.68
C ILE A 153 16.43 -10.95 0.25
N GLN A 154 15.56 -10.22 -0.43
CA GLN A 154 15.81 -9.73 -1.78
C GLN A 154 16.68 -8.47 -1.73
N SER A 155 16.28 -7.49 -0.93
CA SER A 155 16.95 -6.19 -0.86
C SER A 155 16.68 -5.47 0.46
N ILE A 156 17.63 -4.63 0.84
CA ILE A 156 17.50 -3.68 1.94
C ILE A 156 17.81 -2.29 1.40
N CYS A 157 16.87 -1.37 1.57
CA CYS A 157 17.02 0.03 1.19
C CYS A 157 16.97 0.94 2.42
N LEU A 158 17.66 2.08 2.34
CA LEU A 158 17.55 3.19 3.29
C LEU A 158 16.90 4.37 2.56
N GLU A 159 15.81 4.88 3.12
CA GLU A 159 15.00 5.91 2.48
C GLU A 159 14.39 6.91 3.46
N GLU A 160 13.89 8.01 2.92
CA GLU A 160 13.13 9.01 3.67
C GLU A 160 11.71 8.53 3.94
N ASP A 161 11.18 8.64 5.16
CA ASP A 161 9.73 8.50 5.35
C ASP A 161 8.97 9.70 4.77
N ALA A 162 7.70 9.48 4.43
CA ALA A 162 6.83 10.47 3.82
C ALA A 162 6.12 11.35 4.87
N ALA A 163 5.62 12.51 4.48
CA ALA A 163 4.88 13.43 5.36
C ALA A 163 3.64 12.79 6.00
N LYS A 164 3.24 13.25 7.18
CA LYS A 164 2.05 12.76 7.91
C LYS A 164 0.79 13.31 7.26
N ILE A 165 -0.21 12.47 7.01
CA ILE A 165 -1.52 12.94 6.50
C ILE A 165 -2.28 13.57 7.67
N LEU A 166 -2.63 14.86 7.54
CA LEU A 166 -3.44 15.59 8.53
C LEU A 166 -4.93 15.61 8.17
N GLY A 167 -5.25 15.30 6.91
CA GLY A 167 -6.62 15.16 6.43
C GLY A 167 -6.77 15.60 4.99
N GLU A 168 -8.01 15.57 4.52
CA GLU A 168 -8.41 16.02 3.19
C GLU A 168 -9.66 16.89 3.32
N ASP A 169 -9.68 18.00 2.58
CA ASP A 169 -10.76 18.99 2.56
C ASP A 169 -11.10 19.34 1.11
N GLY A 170 -12.12 18.66 0.57
CA GLY A 170 -12.48 18.76 -0.84
C GLY A 170 -11.32 18.38 -1.75
N ALA A 171 -10.80 19.36 -2.50
CA ALA A 171 -9.67 19.17 -3.42
C ALA A 171 -8.29 19.44 -2.76
N ILE A 172 -8.25 19.72 -1.46
CA ILE A 172 -7.02 20.05 -0.73
C ILE A 172 -6.61 18.89 0.18
N LYS A 173 -5.42 18.32 -0.05
CA LYS A 173 -4.78 17.41 0.92
C LYS A 173 -3.89 18.18 1.88
N LYS A 174 -3.91 17.81 3.15
CA LYS A 174 -3.14 18.45 4.22
C LYS A 174 -2.07 17.49 4.74
N TYR A 175 -0.82 17.92 4.76
CA TYR A 175 0.32 17.12 5.21
C TYR A 175 1.18 17.85 6.25
N GLY A 176 1.63 17.14 7.28
CA GLY A 176 2.59 17.60 8.29
C GLY A 176 4.01 17.15 7.96
N LEU A 177 4.98 18.07 7.99
CA LEU A 177 6.36 17.81 7.60
C LEU A 177 7.24 17.22 8.71
N GLU A 178 6.74 17.09 9.93
CA GLU A 178 7.49 16.53 11.05
C GLU A 178 7.96 15.09 10.79
N ARG A 179 7.17 14.31 10.03
CA ARG A 179 7.51 12.95 9.61
C ARG A 179 8.37 12.86 8.35
N LEU A 180 8.30 13.84 7.45
CA LEU A 180 9.02 13.80 6.18
C LEU A 180 10.53 13.77 6.43
N GLY A 181 11.25 12.81 5.85
CA GLY A 181 12.71 12.70 5.97
C GLY A 181 13.20 11.90 7.18
N ILE A 182 12.32 11.35 8.02
CA ILE A 182 12.75 10.39 9.06
C ILE A 182 13.44 9.19 8.39
N PRO A 183 14.64 8.76 8.83
CA PRO A 183 15.31 7.61 8.25
C PRO A 183 14.48 6.34 8.39
N LEU A 184 14.33 5.61 7.30
CA LEU A 184 13.52 4.41 7.21
C LEU A 184 14.27 3.32 6.47
N VAL A 185 14.31 2.11 7.03
CA VAL A 185 14.79 0.93 6.33
C VAL A 185 13.61 0.21 5.68
N GLU A 186 13.71 -0.08 4.39
CA GLU A 186 12.80 -0.95 3.65
C GLU A 186 13.49 -2.30 3.45
N ILE A 187 12.83 -3.39 3.84
CA ILE A 187 13.35 -4.76 3.70
C ILE A 187 12.34 -5.55 2.90
N ALA A 188 12.75 -6.02 1.72
CA ALA A 188 11.95 -6.89 0.87
C ALA A 188 12.46 -8.33 0.99
N THR A 189 11.57 -9.28 1.27
CA THR A 189 11.90 -10.70 1.24
C THR A 189 11.84 -11.25 -0.18
N GLU A 190 12.58 -12.32 -0.44
CA GLU A 190 12.28 -13.15 -1.61
C GLU A 190 10.86 -13.74 -1.49
N PRO A 191 10.19 -14.07 -2.62
CA PRO A 191 8.90 -14.75 -2.57
C PRO A 191 9.06 -16.15 -1.99
N PHE A 192 8.27 -16.49 -0.97
CA PHE A 192 8.28 -17.81 -0.33
C PHE A 192 6.87 -18.42 -0.33
N GLU A 193 6.80 -19.74 -0.49
CA GLU A 193 5.54 -20.50 -0.32
C GLU A 193 5.23 -20.64 1.15
N VAL A 194 4.00 -20.39 1.58
CA VAL A 194 3.65 -20.38 3.00
C VAL A 194 2.18 -20.69 3.21
N LYS A 195 1.86 -21.37 4.31
CA LYS A 195 0.47 -21.44 4.75
C LYS A 195 0.09 -20.12 5.43
N PRO A 196 -1.13 -19.58 5.23
CA PRO A 196 -1.51 -18.26 5.76
C PRO A 196 -1.21 -18.05 7.25
N HIS A 197 -1.35 -19.07 8.10
CA HIS A 197 -1.08 -18.94 9.54
C HIS A 197 0.42 -18.80 9.89
N GLU A 198 1.34 -19.24 9.02
CA GLU A 198 2.78 -19.15 9.24
C GLU A 198 3.33 -17.75 8.93
N ILE A 199 2.64 -16.97 8.09
CA ILE A 199 3.11 -15.64 7.65
C ILE A 199 3.31 -14.68 8.83
N LYS A 200 2.42 -14.78 9.82
CA LYS A 200 2.47 -13.99 11.05
C LYS A 200 3.77 -14.25 11.82
N LYS A 201 4.20 -15.52 11.89
CA LYS A 201 5.44 -15.90 12.57
C LYS A 201 6.65 -15.32 11.85
N ILE A 202 6.66 -15.37 10.52
CA ILE A 202 7.77 -14.85 9.70
C ILE A 202 7.89 -13.33 9.85
N ALA A 203 6.78 -12.61 9.71
CA ALA A 203 6.75 -11.16 9.90
C ALA A 203 7.16 -10.75 11.32
N LEU A 204 6.71 -11.50 12.34
CA LEU A 204 7.11 -11.28 13.73
C LEU A 204 8.60 -11.52 13.95
N ALA A 205 9.17 -12.58 13.36
CA ALA A 205 10.59 -12.89 13.48
C ALA A 205 11.46 -11.77 12.89
N LEU A 206 11.12 -11.28 11.69
CA LEU A 206 11.82 -10.15 11.08
C LEU A 206 11.68 -8.89 11.95
N GLY A 207 10.49 -8.58 12.45
CA GLY A 207 10.27 -7.48 13.40
C GLY A 207 11.09 -7.61 14.69
N ARG A 208 11.27 -8.83 15.21
CA ARG A 208 12.11 -9.11 16.39
C ARG A 208 13.60 -8.89 16.12
N ILE A 209 14.10 -9.25 14.94
CA ILE A 209 15.49 -8.94 14.52
C ILE A 209 15.70 -7.43 14.55
N LEU A 210 14.79 -6.67 13.93
CA LEU A 210 14.85 -5.20 13.90
C LEU A 210 14.80 -4.60 15.31
N ARG A 211 13.90 -5.07 16.17
CA ARG A 211 13.80 -4.60 17.56
C ARG A 211 15.03 -4.94 18.41
N SER A 212 15.71 -6.03 18.09
CA SER A 212 16.92 -6.46 18.81
C SER A 212 18.08 -5.50 18.61
N THR A 213 18.10 -4.73 17.52
CA THR A 213 19.08 -3.64 17.33
C THR A 213 18.98 -2.56 18.41
N LYS A 214 17.81 -2.40 19.05
CA LYS A 214 17.45 -1.27 19.94
C LYS A 214 17.59 0.12 19.28
N LYS A 215 17.79 0.17 17.96
CA LYS A 215 18.04 1.40 17.18
C LYS A 215 16.92 1.70 16.17
N VAL A 216 15.74 1.11 16.39
CA VAL A 216 14.53 1.35 15.59
C VAL A 216 13.47 2.07 16.41
N LYS A 217 12.70 2.98 15.78
CA LYS A 217 11.59 3.67 16.45
C LYS A 217 10.51 2.66 16.84
N ARG A 218 9.83 2.96 17.94
CA ARG A 218 8.71 2.20 18.48
C ARG A 218 7.48 3.09 18.56
N GLY A 219 6.31 2.47 18.56
CA GLY A 219 5.02 3.16 18.65
C GLY A 219 4.16 2.94 17.42
N LEU A 220 3.00 3.57 17.40
CA LEU A 220 2.09 3.50 16.26
C LEU A 220 2.72 4.19 15.05
N GLY A 221 2.66 3.54 13.89
CA GLY A 221 3.15 4.09 12.62
C GLY A 221 4.67 4.07 12.43
N SER A 222 5.45 3.53 13.36
CA SER A 222 6.91 3.40 13.20
C SER A 222 7.32 2.23 12.31
N ILE A 223 6.42 1.26 12.12
CA ILE A 223 6.58 0.11 11.23
C ILE A 223 5.36 0.00 10.32
N ARG A 224 5.59 -0.27 9.04
CA ARG A 224 4.57 -0.61 8.05
C ARG A 224 4.95 -1.91 7.38
N GLN A 225 3.92 -2.63 6.95
CA GLN A 225 4.08 -3.90 6.25
C GLN A 225 3.17 -3.87 5.04
N ASP A 226 3.77 -4.09 3.89
CA ASP A 226 3.08 -4.34 2.64
C ASP A 226 3.32 -5.82 2.28
N VAL A 227 2.34 -6.43 1.62
CA VAL A 227 2.37 -7.86 1.27
C VAL A 227 2.14 -8.06 -0.21
N ASN A 228 3.01 -8.82 -0.84
CA ASN A 228 2.93 -9.20 -2.24
C ASN A 228 2.39 -10.63 -2.33
N VAL A 229 1.21 -10.82 -2.92
CA VAL A 229 0.52 -12.12 -2.97
C VAL A 229 0.39 -12.59 -4.41
N SER A 230 0.73 -13.85 -4.67
CA SER A 230 0.42 -14.54 -5.92
C SER A 230 -0.04 -15.97 -5.67
N ILE A 231 -0.78 -16.52 -6.63
CA ILE A 231 -1.17 -17.93 -6.66
C ILE A 231 -0.53 -18.61 -7.88
N LYS A 232 -0.33 -19.93 -7.81
CA LYS A 232 0.35 -20.72 -8.85
C LYS A 232 -0.22 -20.52 -10.25
N ASP A 233 -1.55 -20.50 -10.38
CA ASP A 233 -2.24 -20.36 -11.67
C ASP A 233 -2.53 -18.90 -12.05
N GLY A 234 -2.12 -17.94 -11.21
CA GLY A 234 -2.44 -16.52 -11.38
C GLY A 234 -1.44 -15.75 -12.24
N ASN A 235 -0.18 -16.19 -12.30
CA ASN A 235 0.93 -15.55 -13.03
C ASN A 235 1.13 -14.03 -12.77
N VAL A 236 0.47 -13.49 -11.76
CA VAL A 236 0.46 -12.07 -11.39
C VAL A 236 0.76 -11.96 -9.91
N VAL A 237 1.55 -10.95 -9.54
CA VAL A 237 1.80 -10.58 -8.14
C VAL A 237 1.01 -9.31 -7.84
N ILE A 238 0.15 -9.38 -6.82
CA ILE A 238 -0.65 -8.27 -6.33
C ILE A 238 0.01 -7.71 -5.07
N GLU A 239 0.33 -6.42 -5.12
CA GLU A 239 0.84 -5.68 -3.97
C GLU A 239 -0.35 -5.19 -3.14
N VAL A 240 -0.41 -5.58 -1.86
CA VAL A 240 -1.42 -5.10 -0.91
C VAL A 240 -0.72 -4.23 0.13
N LYS A 241 -1.04 -2.94 0.10
CA LYS A 241 -0.49 -1.96 1.02
C LYS A 241 -1.29 -1.82 2.31
N GLY A 242 -0.61 -1.36 3.36
CA GLY A 242 -1.25 -0.87 4.57
C GLY A 242 -1.73 -1.96 5.52
N VAL A 243 -1.02 -3.09 5.59
CA VAL A 243 -1.28 -4.13 6.58
C VAL A 243 -0.71 -3.65 7.93
N GLN A 244 -1.59 -3.12 8.78
CA GLN A 244 -1.15 -2.45 10.02
C GLN A 244 -0.84 -3.44 11.14
N GLN A 245 -1.61 -4.53 11.23
CA GLN A 245 -1.52 -5.50 12.31
C GLN A 245 -1.10 -6.87 11.78
N LEU A 246 -0.24 -7.55 12.53
CA LEU A 246 0.20 -8.91 12.20
C LEU A 246 -0.97 -9.90 12.09
N ASP A 247 -2.04 -9.70 12.88
CA ASP A 247 -3.25 -10.54 12.84
C ASP A 247 -4.09 -10.31 11.59
N GLN A 248 -3.92 -9.18 10.90
CA GLN A 248 -4.60 -8.92 9.63
C GLN A 248 -3.88 -9.60 8.46
N LEU A 249 -2.58 -9.87 8.59
CA LEU A 249 -1.74 -10.35 7.50
C LEU A 249 -2.26 -11.68 6.94
N GLU A 250 -2.60 -12.64 7.82
CA GLU A 250 -3.20 -13.92 7.44
C GLU A 250 -4.49 -13.73 6.63
N LYS A 251 -5.42 -12.91 7.13
CA LYS A 251 -6.71 -12.66 6.48
C LYS A 251 -6.55 -11.98 5.13
N VAL A 252 -5.61 -11.03 5.03
CA VAL A 252 -5.31 -10.31 3.78
C VAL A 252 -4.77 -11.26 2.73
N VAL A 253 -3.82 -12.14 3.08
CA VAL A 253 -3.29 -13.14 2.16
C VAL A 253 -4.36 -14.13 1.73
N GLU A 254 -5.18 -14.61 2.68
CA GLU A 254 -6.27 -15.53 2.38
C GLU A 254 -7.31 -14.91 1.43
N TYR A 255 -7.76 -13.70 1.74
CA TYR A 255 -8.71 -12.97 0.91
C TYR A 255 -8.14 -12.69 -0.48
N GLU A 256 -6.88 -12.26 -0.59
CA GLU A 256 -6.30 -11.93 -1.89
C GLU A 256 -6.09 -13.19 -2.75
N ALA A 257 -5.64 -14.31 -2.16
CA ALA A 257 -5.55 -15.58 -2.87
C ALA A 257 -6.94 -16.06 -3.35
N LYS A 258 -7.96 -15.95 -2.49
CA LYS A 258 -9.37 -16.24 -2.82
C LYS A 258 -9.89 -15.35 -3.95
N ARG A 259 -9.55 -14.05 -3.92
CA ARG A 259 -9.93 -13.06 -4.93
C ARG A 259 -9.28 -13.37 -6.27
N GLN A 260 -7.98 -13.63 -6.30
CA GLN A 260 -7.24 -14.00 -7.51
C GLN A 260 -7.83 -15.26 -8.16
N HIS A 261 -8.02 -16.32 -7.38
CA HIS A 261 -8.59 -17.55 -7.91
C HIS A 261 -10.06 -17.38 -8.35
N GLY A 262 -10.85 -16.60 -7.60
CA GLY A 262 -12.20 -16.23 -7.99
C GLY A 262 -12.25 -15.46 -9.31
N LEU A 263 -11.32 -14.52 -9.54
CA LEU A 263 -11.22 -13.81 -10.80
C LEU A 263 -10.88 -14.73 -11.98
N LEU A 264 -10.01 -15.74 -11.79
CA LEU A 264 -9.75 -16.72 -12.85
C LEU A 264 -11.01 -17.52 -13.22
N LYS A 265 -11.86 -17.84 -12.24
CA LYS A 265 -13.17 -18.48 -12.50
C LYS A 265 -14.15 -17.55 -13.21
N ILE A 266 -14.17 -16.27 -12.87
CA ILE A 266 -14.97 -15.25 -13.57
C ILE A 266 -14.47 -15.08 -15.01
N SER A 267 -13.16 -15.00 -15.19
CA SER A 267 -12.48 -14.90 -16.48
C SER A 267 -12.88 -16.05 -17.41
N LYS A 268 -12.75 -17.31 -16.95
CA LYS A 268 -13.18 -18.50 -17.71
C LYS A 268 -14.64 -18.39 -18.16
N LYS A 269 -15.55 -17.98 -17.26
CA LYS A 269 -16.96 -17.82 -17.59
C LYS A 269 -17.21 -16.66 -18.57
N LEU A 270 -16.45 -15.56 -18.47
CA LEU A 270 -16.48 -14.45 -19.44
C LEU A 270 -15.95 -14.85 -20.82
N GLN A 271 -15.04 -15.83 -20.90
CA GLN A 271 -14.54 -16.37 -22.17
C GLN A 271 -15.55 -17.30 -22.85
N GLU A 272 -16.34 -18.03 -22.06
CA GLU A 272 -17.39 -18.93 -22.56
C GLU A 272 -18.61 -18.20 -23.15
N ILE A 273 -18.82 -16.94 -22.79
CA ILE A 273 -19.91 -16.11 -23.30
C ILE A 273 -19.40 -15.17 -24.41
N ASP A 274 -20.18 -15.05 -25.48
CA ASP A 274 -19.93 -14.09 -26.56
C ASP A 274 -20.58 -12.74 -26.25
N TRP A 275 -20.05 -12.06 -25.24
CA TRP A 275 -20.54 -10.74 -24.86
C TRP A 275 -19.96 -9.63 -25.74
N THR A 276 -20.77 -8.59 -25.98
CA THR A 276 -20.39 -7.42 -26.78
C THR A 276 -20.87 -6.12 -26.13
N HIS A 277 -20.13 -5.04 -26.39
CA HIS A 277 -20.46 -3.68 -26.00
C HIS A 277 -19.99 -2.72 -27.08
N ASN A 278 -20.83 -1.74 -27.45
CA ASN A 278 -20.53 -0.70 -28.42
C ASN A 278 -20.87 0.70 -27.87
N GLU A 279 -20.42 1.77 -28.53
CA GLU A 279 -20.76 3.16 -28.11
C GLU A 279 -22.28 3.43 -28.02
N LYS A 280 -23.10 2.72 -28.82
CA LYS A 280 -24.57 2.84 -28.79
C LYS A 280 -25.21 2.23 -27.54
N ASP A 281 -24.46 1.40 -26.81
CA ASP A 281 -24.89 0.75 -25.56
C ASP A 281 -24.71 1.67 -24.35
N ARG A 282 -24.41 2.95 -24.57
CA ARG A 282 -24.28 3.99 -23.54
C ARG A 282 -25.41 4.99 -23.73
N LYS A 283 -26.40 5.03 -22.84
CA LYS A 283 -27.55 5.93 -22.96
C LYS A 283 -27.74 6.77 -21.69
N ASP A 284 -27.91 8.07 -21.88
CA ASP A 284 -28.34 8.97 -20.80
C ASP A 284 -29.78 8.63 -20.42
N VAL A 285 -29.97 8.26 -19.16
CA VAL A 285 -31.26 7.85 -18.59
C VAL A 285 -31.65 8.75 -17.43
N THR A 286 -31.04 9.93 -17.32
CA THR A 286 -31.28 10.87 -16.20
C THR A 286 -32.75 11.25 -16.09
N GLU A 287 -33.44 11.47 -17.22
CA GLU A 287 -34.86 11.81 -17.23
C GLU A 287 -35.75 10.68 -16.69
N LEU A 288 -35.43 9.43 -17.03
CA LEU A 288 -36.15 8.24 -16.55
C LEU A 288 -36.13 8.18 -15.02
N PHE A 289 -34.97 8.43 -14.44
CA PHE A 289 -34.75 8.29 -13.00
C PHE A 289 -35.20 9.50 -12.17
N GLN A 290 -35.76 10.56 -12.76
CA GLN A 290 -36.23 11.74 -12.01
C GLN A 290 -37.24 11.40 -10.91
N LYS A 291 -38.09 10.39 -11.13
CA LYS A 291 -39.11 9.96 -10.17
C LYS A 291 -38.74 8.68 -9.39
N CYS A 292 -37.54 8.13 -9.60
CA CYS A 292 -37.09 6.92 -8.94
C CYS A 292 -37.01 7.12 -7.41
N LYS A 293 -37.42 6.13 -6.63
CA LYS A 293 -37.41 6.21 -5.16
C LYS A 293 -36.03 6.04 -4.54
N SER A 294 -35.02 5.67 -5.33
CA SER A 294 -33.65 5.48 -4.84
C SER A 294 -33.05 6.79 -4.35
N LYS A 295 -32.81 6.87 -3.03
CA LYS A 295 -32.17 8.03 -2.41
C LYS A 295 -30.78 8.32 -3.00
N ILE A 296 -30.06 7.28 -3.41
CA ILE A 296 -28.71 7.39 -3.97
C ILE A 296 -28.78 8.13 -5.31
N ILE A 297 -29.67 7.68 -6.20
CA ILE A 297 -29.89 8.27 -7.52
C ILE A 297 -30.43 9.69 -7.40
N GLN A 298 -31.43 9.92 -6.53
CA GLN A 298 -31.98 11.25 -6.29
C GLN A 298 -30.94 12.24 -5.75
N ASN A 299 -30.02 11.79 -4.89
CA ASN A 299 -28.93 12.62 -4.41
C ASN A 299 -27.90 12.93 -5.50
N ALA A 300 -27.65 12.00 -6.43
CA ALA A 300 -26.79 12.25 -7.58
C ALA A 300 -27.38 13.32 -8.51
N ILE A 301 -28.68 13.25 -8.81
CA ILE A 301 -29.40 14.27 -9.60
C ILE A 301 -29.33 15.63 -8.92
N LYS A 302 -29.54 15.71 -7.59
CA LYS A 302 -29.40 16.96 -6.82
C LYS A 302 -27.99 17.55 -6.89
N LYS A 303 -26.96 16.72 -7.07
CA LYS A 303 -25.56 17.13 -7.28
C LYS A 303 -25.25 17.44 -8.74
N ASN A 304 -26.26 17.53 -9.61
CA ASN A 304 -26.14 17.79 -11.04
C ASN A 304 -25.27 16.74 -11.77
N GLN A 305 -25.34 15.48 -11.33
CA GLN A 305 -24.66 14.35 -11.98
C GLN A 305 -25.56 13.74 -13.05
N LYS A 306 -24.95 13.26 -14.14
CA LYS A 306 -25.65 12.49 -15.18
C LYS A 306 -25.76 11.03 -14.77
N ILE A 307 -26.88 10.40 -15.15
CA ILE A 307 -27.13 8.98 -14.96
C ILE A 307 -27.08 8.31 -16.33
N VAL A 308 -26.15 7.38 -16.50
CA VAL A 308 -25.97 6.64 -17.74
C VAL A 308 -26.23 5.17 -17.50
N GLY A 309 -27.09 4.58 -18.34
CA GLY A 309 -27.26 3.15 -18.47
C GLY A 309 -26.25 2.61 -19.47
N ILE A 310 -25.58 1.52 -19.10
CA ILE A 310 -24.55 0.87 -19.91
C ILE A 310 -25.00 -0.57 -20.13
N SER A 311 -25.29 -0.96 -21.37
CA SER A 311 -25.70 -2.33 -21.72
C SER A 311 -24.53 -3.21 -22.14
N PHE A 312 -24.63 -4.49 -21.78
CA PHE A 312 -23.68 -5.54 -22.13
C PHE A 312 -24.46 -6.74 -22.66
N ARG A 313 -24.28 -7.07 -23.94
CA ARG A 313 -25.01 -8.18 -24.57
C ARG A 313 -24.54 -9.51 -24.01
N ASN A 314 -25.45 -10.46 -23.78
CA ASN A 314 -25.13 -11.80 -23.28
C ASN A 314 -24.40 -11.84 -21.92
N MET A 315 -24.55 -10.81 -21.07
CA MET A 315 -23.94 -10.72 -19.73
C MET A 315 -24.92 -10.89 -18.57
N ALA A 316 -26.10 -11.46 -18.79
CA ALA A 316 -27.02 -11.79 -17.69
C ALA A 316 -26.32 -12.63 -16.61
N ASP A 317 -26.59 -12.32 -15.34
CA ASP A 317 -26.05 -12.97 -14.14
C ASP A 317 -24.53 -12.86 -13.94
N MET A 318 -23.78 -12.22 -14.85
CA MET A 318 -22.32 -12.17 -14.79
C MET A 318 -21.78 -11.18 -13.77
N PHE A 319 -22.46 -10.06 -13.52
CA PHE A 319 -22.04 -9.09 -12.50
C PHE A 319 -22.26 -9.64 -11.08
N GLY A 320 -23.32 -10.43 -10.90
CA GLY A 320 -23.69 -11.12 -9.67
C GLY A 320 -23.02 -12.47 -9.47
N TYR A 321 -22.45 -13.07 -10.52
CA TYR A 321 -21.76 -14.35 -10.43
C TYR A 321 -20.62 -14.29 -9.40
N SER A 322 -20.74 -15.15 -8.38
CA SER A 322 -19.86 -15.16 -7.21
C SER A 322 -19.27 -16.56 -7.04
N PRO A 323 -18.07 -16.85 -7.60
CA PRO A 323 -17.40 -18.14 -7.39
C PRO A 323 -17.15 -18.43 -5.91
N TYR A 324 -16.89 -17.37 -5.16
CA TYR A 324 -16.71 -17.38 -3.72
C TYR A 324 -17.46 -16.21 -3.08
N GLU A 325 -17.86 -16.38 -1.82
CA GLU A 325 -18.47 -15.30 -1.05
C GLU A 325 -17.59 -14.04 -1.06
N GLY A 326 -18.21 -12.91 -1.41
CA GLY A 326 -17.55 -11.60 -1.47
C GLY A 326 -16.75 -11.34 -2.74
N ILE A 327 -16.59 -12.31 -3.64
CA ILE A 327 -15.82 -12.18 -4.89
C ILE A 327 -16.78 -12.24 -6.08
N ARG A 328 -17.08 -11.09 -6.69
CA ARG A 328 -17.99 -10.96 -7.85
C ARG A 328 -17.52 -9.85 -8.79
N LEU A 329 -17.83 -9.96 -10.08
CA LEU A 329 -17.41 -8.98 -11.10
C LEU A 329 -17.95 -7.57 -10.77
N GLY A 330 -19.20 -7.47 -10.33
CA GLY A 330 -19.80 -6.20 -9.92
C GLY A 330 -19.05 -5.49 -8.78
N LYS A 331 -18.42 -6.24 -7.85
CA LYS A 331 -17.62 -5.66 -6.76
C LYS A 331 -16.32 -5.05 -7.30
N GLU A 332 -15.65 -5.72 -8.22
CA GLU A 332 -14.42 -5.21 -8.86
C GLU A 332 -14.69 -3.94 -9.68
N VAL A 333 -15.79 -3.91 -10.44
CA VAL A 333 -16.24 -2.71 -11.14
C VAL A 333 -16.58 -1.59 -10.15
N ALA A 334 -17.31 -1.90 -9.08
CA ALA A 334 -17.67 -0.92 -8.05
C ALA A 334 -16.44 -0.32 -7.33
N GLU A 335 -15.39 -1.10 -7.11
CA GLU A 335 -14.14 -0.61 -6.53
C GLU A 335 -13.36 0.30 -7.49
N LEU A 336 -13.32 -0.06 -8.78
CA LEU A 336 -12.70 0.78 -9.81
C LEU A 336 -13.38 2.14 -9.91
N VAL A 337 -14.72 2.21 -9.95
CA VAL A 337 -15.43 3.49 -10.06
C VAL A 337 -15.27 4.36 -8.81
N ARG A 338 -15.17 3.74 -7.62
CA ARG A 338 -14.90 4.46 -6.36
C ARG A 338 -13.61 5.23 -6.36
N PHE A 339 -12.60 4.72 -7.06
CA PHE A 339 -11.35 5.44 -7.23
C PHE A 339 -11.55 6.81 -7.91
N PHE A 340 -12.44 6.91 -8.89
CA PHE A 340 -12.72 8.15 -9.62
C PHE A 340 -13.55 9.18 -8.81
N GLY A 341 -13.85 8.87 -7.56
CA GLY A 341 -14.68 9.70 -6.66
C GLY A 341 -16.18 9.47 -6.83
N ILE A 342 -16.57 8.35 -7.45
CA ILE A 342 -17.98 7.97 -7.64
C ILE A 342 -18.39 6.99 -6.54
N GLY A 343 -19.60 7.08 -5.99
CA GLY A 343 -19.98 6.24 -4.83
C GLY A 343 -20.00 4.73 -5.11
N GLY A 344 -20.26 4.34 -6.35
CA GLY A 344 -20.40 2.96 -6.81
C GLY A 344 -21.11 2.88 -8.15
N VAL A 345 -21.56 1.69 -8.51
CA VAL A 345 -22.35 1.39 -9.71
C VAL A 345 -23.48 0.45 -9.29
N PHE A 346 -24.65 0.56 -9.92
CA PHE A 346 -25.67 -0.49 -9.80
C PHE A 346 -25.55 -1.45 -10.98
N HIS A 347 -25.85 -2.73 -10.77
CA HIS A 347 -25.84 -3.72 -11.85
C HIS A 347 -27.14 -4.53 -11.92
N SER A 348 -27.42 -5.11 -13.09
CA SER A 348 -28.64 -5.89 -13.36
C SER A 348 -28.92 -6.94 -12.28
N ASP A 349 -27.88 -7.66 -11.85
CA ASP A 349 -28.04 -8.85 -11.01
C ASP A 349 -28.20 -8.54 -9.50
N GLU A 350 -28.18 -7.26 -9.10
CA GLU A 350 -28.49 -6.84 -7.73
C GLU A 350 -29.79 -6.02 -7.63
N LEU A 351 -30.46 -5.80 -8.76
CA LEU A 351 -31.71 -5.04 -8.86
C LEU A 351 -32.89 -5.99 -9.16
N PRO A 352 -34.11 -5.73 -8.64
CA PRO A 352 -34.57 -4.53 -7.93
C PRO A 352 -34.06 -4.44 -6.48
N ASN A 353 -33.46 -3.30 -6.13
CA ASN A 353 -32.97 -2.99 -4.79
C ASN A 353 -32.67 -1.48 -4.65
N TYR A 354 -32.32 -1.03 -3.44
CA TYR A 354 -31.91 0.35 -3.14
C TYR A 354 -32.92 1.43 -3.55
N GLY A 355 -34.21 1.06 -3.64
CA GLY A 355 -35.29 1.94 -4.08
C GLY A 355 -35.43 2.11 -5.60
N VAL A 356 -34.75 1.28 -6.39
CA VAL A 356 -35.02 1.12 -7.83
C VAL A 356 -36.07 0.02 -7.97
N GLU A 357 -37.22 0.35 -8.55
CA GLU A 357 -38.38 -0.54 -8.66
C GLU A 357 -38.40 -1.28 -10.01
N ASP A 358 -39.16 -2.37 -10.12
CA ASP A 358 -39.28 -3.14 -11.37
C ASP A 358 -39.73 -2.27 -12.55
N THR A 359 -40.61 -1.28 -12.30
CA THR A 359 -41.02 -0.31 -13.32
C THR A 359 -39.87 0.53 -13.86
N ASP A 360 -38.94 0.94 -12.98
CA ASP A 360 -37.74 1.70 -13.39
C ASP A 360 -36.83 0.81 -14.26
N ILE A 361 -36.71 -0.47 -13.89
CA ILE A 361 -35.88 -1.45 -14.61
C ILE A 361 -36.48 -1.77 -15.98
N ASP A 362 -37.79 -1.96 -16.07
CA ASP A 362 -38.48 -2.29 -17.32
C ASP A 362 -38.38 -1.14 -18.33
N ASP A 363 -38.52 0.11 -17.87
CA ASP A 363 -38.35 1.27 -18.72
C ASP A 363 -36.88 1.48 -19.11
N LEU A 364 -35.93 1.21 -18.21
CA LEU A 364 -34.50 1.19 -18.54
C LEU A 364 -34.18 0.15 -19.62
N LYS A 365 -34.74 -1.07 -19.52
CA LYS A 365 -34.54 -2.14 -20.51
C LYS A 365 -35.06 -1.74 -21.89
N LYS A 366 -36.22 -1.06 -21.96
CA LYS A 366 -36.76 -0.52 -23.21
C LYS A 366 -35.82 0.52 -23.82
N ILE A 367 -35.32 1.47 -23.02
CA ILE A 367 -34.41 2.51 -23.50
C ILE A 367 -33.09 1.90 -23.99
N LEU A 368 -32.49 0.96 -23.23
CA LEU A 368 -31.25 0.30 -23.61
C LEU A 368 -31.41 -0.75 -24.73
N GLU A 369 -32.65 -1.04 -25.15
CA GLU A 369 -32.98 -2.05 -26.16
C GLU A 369 -32.39 -3.43 -25.79
N ILE A 370 -32.44 -3.80 -24.51
CA ILE A 370 -31.88 -5.06 -23.98
C ILE A 370 -32.97 -6.08 -23.65
N ASN A 371 -32.60 -7.36 -23.70
CA ASN A 371 -33.46 -8.49 -23.35
C ASN A 371 -32.99 -9.20 -22.06
N GLY A 372 -33.63 -10.30 -21.68
CA GLY A 372 -33.34 -11.04 -20.45
C GLY A 372 -31.96 -11.70 -20.39
N ASN A 373 -31.28 -11.88 -21.52
CA ASN A 373 -29.93 -12.47 -21.59
C ASN A 373 -28.82 -11.40 -21.49
N ASP A 374 -29.18 -10.13 -21.48
CA ASP A 374 -28.25 -9.01 -21.43
C ASP A 374 -28.05 -8.54 -19.98
N GLY A 375 -26.84 -8.04 -19.68
CA GLY A 375 -26.53 -7.36 -18.43
C GLY A 375 -26.55 -5.85 -18.61
N PHE A 376 -26.70 -5.10 -17.52
CA PHE A 376 -26.57 -3.65 -17.55
C PHE A 376 -25.95 -3.08 -16.27
N LEU A 377 -25.38 -1.89 -16.39
CA LEU A 377 -24.90 -1.06 -15.29
C LEU A 377 -25.63 0.29 -15.30
N ILE A 378 -25.83 0.87 -14.11
CA ILE A 378 -26.29 2.25 -13.94
C ILE A 378 -25.21 3.02 -13.20
N LEU A 379 -24.64 4.02 -13.87
CA LEU A 379 -23.56 4.85 -13.35
C LEU A 379 -24.05 6.29 -13.19
N ALA A 380 -23.85 6.86 -12.00
CA ALA A 380 -24.09 8.27 -11.73
C ALA A 380 -22.76 9.00 -11.51
N ALA A 381 -22.43 9.95 -12.39
CA ALA A 381 -21.14 10.64 -12.36
C ALA A 381 -21.23 12.09 -12.90
N PRO A 382 -20.27 12.97 -12.57
CA PRO A 382 -20.12 14.25 -13.24
C PRO A 382 -19.90 14.07 -14.74
N GLU A 383 -20.50 14.95 -15.55
CA GLU A 383 -20.46 14.88 -17.02
C GLU A 383 -19.03 14.82 -17.58
N GLU A 384 -18.11 15.58 -17.00
CA GLU A 384 -16.69 15.60 -17.40
C GLU A 384 -15.93 14.28 -17.17
N LYS A 385 -16.44 13.38 -16.30
CA LYS A 385 -15.78 12.12 -15.94
C LYS A 385 -16.46 10.89 -16.53
N ILE A 386 -17.72 11.00 -16.94
CA ILE A 386 -18.58 9.83 -17.18
C ILE A 386 -18.03 8.94 -18.31
N SER A 387 -17.63 9.52 -19.44
CA SER A 387 -17.05 8.77 -20.57
C SER A 387 -15.79 8.02 -20.15
N VAL A 388 -14.86 8.71 -19.50
CA VAL A 388 -13.57 8.13 -19.05
C VAL A 388 -13.82 6.97 -18.11
N VAL A 389 -14.77 7.09 -17.18
CA VAL A 389 -15.07 6.02 -16.23
C VAL A 389 -15.69 4.82 -16.93
N ILE A 390 -16.63 5.03 -17.86
CA ILE A 390 -17.25 3.95 -18.64
C ILE A 390 -16.20 3.19 -19.44
N ASP A 391 -15.31 3.91 -20.14
CA ASP A 391 -14.22 3.31 -20.91
C ASP A 391 -13.32 2.45 -20.01
N GLN A 392 -13.01 2.91 -18.79
CA GLN A 392 -12.20 2.15 -17.84
C GLN A 392 -12.92 0.91 -17.29
N ILE A 393 -14.25 0.97 -17.10
CA ILE A 393 -15.04 -0.21 -16.73
C ILE A 393 -14.96 -1.27 -17.83
N ILE A 394 -15.15 -0.87 -19.09
CA ILE A 394 -15.14 -1.79 -20.24
C ILE A 394 -13.76 -2.42 -20.38
N LEU A 395 -12.70 -1.60 -20.41
CA LEU A 395 -11.31 -2.07 -20.46
C LEU A 395 -10.98 -3.03 -19.33
N ARG A 396 -11.53 -2.81 -18.13
CA ARG A 396 -11.35 -3.70 -16.98
C ARG A 396 -12.02 -5.05 -17.20
N ILE A 397 -13.26 -5.08 -17.70
CA ILE A 397 -13.99 -6.31 -17.99
C ILE A 397 -13.29 -7.10 -19.11
N GLU A 398 -12.85 -6.41 -20.17
CA GLU A 398 -12.07 -7.00 -21.26
C GLU A 398 -10.74 -7.58 -20.78
N TYR A 399 -10.02 -6.85 -19.91
CA TYR A 399 -8.79 -7.35 -19.30
C TYR A 399 -9.06 -8.62 -18.49
N ILE A 400 -10.12 -8.65 -17.67
CA ILE A 400 -10.48 -9.85 -16.90
C ILE A 400 -10.82 -11.01 -17.82
N ARG A 401 -11.54 -10.76 -18.93
CA ARG A 401 -11.83 -11.78 -19.95
C ARG A 401 -10.56 -12.35 -20.58
N ASN A 402 -9.63 -11.50 -20.99
CA ASN A 402 -8.51 -11.92 -21.84
C ASN A 402 -7.27 -12.34 -21.03
N GLU A 403 -6.94 -11.61 -19.97
CA GLU A 403 -5.71 -11.73 -19.19
C GLU A 403 -5.95 -12.25 -17.75
N GLY A 404 -7.21 -12.31 -17.30
CA GLY A 404 -7.58 -12.86 -16.00
C GLY A 404 -7.50 -11.85 -14.85
N ILE A 405 -6.37 -11.79 -14.14
CA ILE A 405 -6.25 -10.99 -12.90
C ILE A 405 -5.59 -9.64 -13.22
N PRO A 406 -6.28 -8.50 -13.02
CA PRO A 406 -5.68 -7.19 -13.22
C PRO A 406 -4.51 -6.91 -12.27
N ILE A 407 -3.40 -6.41 -12.82
CA ILE A 407 -2.17 -6.09 -12.07
C ILE A 407 -2.33 -4.75 -11.35
N ASP A 408 -2.76 -4.80 -10.10
CA ASP A 408 -3.03 -3.62 -9.28
C ASP A 408 -2.16 -3.56 -8.03
N THR A 409 -2.03 -2.34 -7.49
CA THR A 409 -1.79 -2.14 -6.06
C THR A 409 -3.14 -2.03 -5.36
N ARG A 410 -3.32 -2.77 -4.26
CA ARG A 410 -4.54 -2.82 -3.45
C ARG A 410 -4.28 -2.32 -2.03
N LEU A 411 -5.33 -2.00 -1.29
CA LEU A 411 -5.28 -1.55 0.09
C LEU A 411 -5.95 -2.58 1.01
N ALA A 412 -5.30 -2.95 2.10
CA ALA A 412 -5.88 -3.79 3.14
C ALA A 412 -6.98 -3.04 3.92
N THR A 413 -8.09 -3.72 4.17
CA THR A 413 -9.16 -3.23 5.04
C THR A 413 -8.99 -3.77 6.47
N GLN A 414 -9.67 -3.15 7.43
CA GLN A 414 -9.62 -3.61 8.83
C GLN A 414 -10.08 -5.07 9.02
N ASN A 415 -11.00 -5.53 8.17
CA ASN A 415 -11.55 -6.88 8.21
C ASN A 415 -10.67 -7.93 7.51
N GLY A 416 -9.59 -7.51 6.83
CA GLY A 416 -8.72 -8.38 6.06
C GLY A 416 -9.11 -8.55 4.59
N GLU A 417 -10.13 -7.85 4.08
CA GLU A 417 -10.37 -7.77 2.63
C GLU A 417 -9.38 -6.81 1.96
N THR A 418 -9.20 -6.94 0.64
CA THR A 418 -8.41 -6.01 -0.18
C THR A 418 -9.30 -5.20 -1.12
N LYS A 419 -9.01 -3.91 -1.27
CA LYS A 419 -9.70 -2.98 -2.17
C LYS A 419 -8.75 -2.42 -3.22
N PHE A 420 -9.23 -2.20 -4.44
CA PHE A 420 -8.44 -1.51 -5.46
C PHE A 420 -7.94 -0.13 -4.93
N LEU A 421 -6.64 0.12 -5.05
CA LEU A 421 -6.04 1.41 -4.70
C LEU A 421 -5.62 2.18 -5.95
N ARG A 422 -4.83 1.55 -6.83
CA ARG A 422 -4.34 2.14 -8.09
C ARG A 422 -3.76 1.05 -8.99
N PRO A 423 -3.57 1.31 -10.30
CA PRO A 423 -2.78 0.43 -11.16
C PRO A 423 -1.35 0.30 -10.61
N ARG A 424 -0.73 -0.87 -10.80
CA ARG A 424 0.62 -1.10 -10.32
C ARG A 424 1.59 -0.11 -10.99
N PRO A 425 2.47 0.57 -10.21
CA PRO A 425 3.57 1.37 -10.73
C PRO A 425 4.40 0.67 -11.81
N GLY A 426 4.88 1.44 -12.81
CA GLY A 426 5.88 0.94 -13.76
C GLY A 426 7.29 0.89 -13.16
N ALA A 427 8.21 0.18 -13.82
CA ALA A 427 9.60 0.07 -13.38
C ALA A 427 10.38 1.41 -13.47
N ALA A 428 10.01 2.29 -14.40
CA ALA A 428 10.69 3.55 -14.68
C ALA A 428 10.28 4.71 -13.74
N ARG A 429 10.41 4.49 -12.42
CA ARG A 429 10.11 5.51 -11.39
C ARG A 429 11.31 6.14 -10.71
N MET A 430 12.47 5.55 -10.88
CA MET A 430 13.70 5.97 -10.22
C MET A 430 14.61 6.68 -11.22
N TYR A 431 15.20 7.77 -10.77
CA TYR A 431 16.27 8.49 -11.47
C TYR A 431 17.29 8.98 -10.44
N PRO A 432 18.55 9.27 -10.82
CA PRO A 432 19.59 9.63 -9.85
C PRO A 432 19.27 10.88 -9.01
N GLU A 433 19.58 10.84 -7.72
CA GLU A 433 19.63 12.02 -6.84
C GLU A 433 21.02 12.65 -6.95
N THR A 434 21.13 13.71 -7.74
CA THR A 434 22.40 14.34 -8.10
C THR A 434 22.92 15.31 -7.05
N ASP A 435 22.09 15.71 -6.07
CA ASP A 435 22.48 16.69 -5.06
C ASP A 435 23.34 16.05 -3.96
N ILE A 436 23.32 14.72 -3.84
CA ILE A 436 24.05 13.96 -2.82
C ILE A 436 25.13 13.12 -3.52
N PRO A 437 26.40 13.19 -3.08
CA PRO A 437 27.47 12.40 -3.67
C PRO A 437 27.31 10.89 -3.37
N PRO A 438 27.99 10.01 -4.12
CA PRO A 438 28.03 8.59 -3.81
C PRO A 438 28.56 8.33 -2.39
N ILE A 439 27.96 7.36 -1.71
CA ILE A 439 28.31 7.00 -0.34
C ILE A 439 29.23 5.78 -0.38
N ILE A 440 30.47 5.96 0.06
CA ILE A 440 31.47 4.88 0.12
C ILE A 440 31.40 4.17 1.47
N ILE A 441 31.38 2.83 1.44
CA ILE A 441 31.41 1.97 2.62
C ILE A 441 32.79 1.34 2.78
N SER A 442 33.48 1.72 3.85
CA SER A 442 34.81 1.21 4.17
C SER A 442 34.77 -0.21 4.76
N ASN A 443 35.88 -0.95 4.68
CA ASN A 443 36.03 -2.24 5.35
C ASN A 443 35.78 -2.15 6.87
N ARG A 444 36.27 -1.07 7.48
CA ARG A 444 36.12 -0.83 8.91
C ARG A 444 34.65 -0.72 9.31
N GLU A 445 33.84 -0.01 8.52
CA GLU A 445 32.40 0.11 8.79
C GLU A 445 31.66 -1.23 8.68
N LEU A 446 32.07 -2.11 7.76
CA LEU A 446 31.52 -3.46 7.66
C LEU A 446 31.93 -4.33 8.85
N GLU A 447 33.20 -4.27 9.26
CA GLU A 447 33.69 -4.96 10.46
C GLU A 447 32.98 -4.46 11.72
N ASP A 448 32.80 -3.14 11.84
CA ASP A 448 32.06 -2.52 12.94
C ASP A 448 30.60 -2.98 12.94
N ALA A 449 29.94 -3.08 11.77
CA ALA A 449 28.57 -3.60 11.67
C ALA A 449 28.46 -5.07 12.12
N LEU A 450 29.39 -5.93 11.68
CA LEU A 450 29.46 -7.35 12.08
C LEU A 450 29.66 -7.51 13.59
N ASN A 451 30.55 -6.71 14.18
CA ASN A 451 30.83 -6.74 15.63
C ASN A 451 29.67 -6.21 16.48
N ASN A 452 28.76 -5.44 15.88
CA ASN A 452 27.61 -4.84 16.54
C ASN A 452 26.27 -5.52 16.18
N ILE A 453 26.30 -6.71 15.58
CA ILE A 453 25.10 -7.52 15.41
C ILE A 453 24.52 -7.81 16.81
N PRO A 454 23.25 -7.46 17.08
CA PRO A 454 22.64 -7.70 18.37
C PRO A 454 22.48 -9.21 18.62
N LYS A 455 22.44 -9.60 19.90
CA LYS A 455 21.97 -10.94 20.28
C LYS A 455 20.57 -11.18 19.72
N SER A 456 20.25 -12.44 19.47
CA SER A 456 18.89 -12.82 19.09
C SER A 456 17.89 -12.34 20.15
N TRP A 457 16.64 -12.15 19.72
CA TRP A 457 15.57 -11.76 20.64
C TRP A 457 15.41 -12.81 21.75
N ASP A 458 15.39 -14.10 21.40
CA ASP A 458 15.24 -15.20 22.36
C ASP A 458 16.39 -15.25 23.37
N ASP A 459 17.64 -15.05 22.93
CA ASP A 459 18.79 -15.02 23.84
C ASP A 459 18.76 -13.79 24.74
N SER A 460 18.35 -12.64 24.21
CA SER A 460 18.18 -11.42 25.00
C SER A 460 17.12 -11.60 26.09
N ILE A 461 16.00 -12.26 25.78
CA ILE A 461 14.95 -12.56 26.75
C ILE A 461 15.44 -13.55 27.81
N LYS A 462 16.12 -14.64 27.41
CA LYS A 462 16.71 -15.61 28.35
C LYS A 462 17.70 -14.94 29.30
N ASP A 463 18.56 -14.07 28.78
CA ASP A 463 19.50 -13.29 29.59
C ASP A 463 18.76 -12.44 30.63
N LEU A 464 17.66 -11.78 30.27
CA LEU A 464 16.84 -11.01 31.22
C LEU A 464 16.17 -11.89 32.27
N GLN A 465 15.63 -13.04 31.88
CA GLN A 465 15.03 -14.01 32.80
C GLN A 465 16.05 -14.50 33.83
N ILE A 466 17.26 -14.84 33.39
CA ILE A 466 18.34 -15.33 34.27
C ILE A 466 18.86 -14.19 35.15
N LYS A 467 19.20 -13.04 34.56
CA LYS A 467 19.83 -11.91 35.25
C LYS A 467 18.93 -11.28 36.31
N TYR A 468 17.64 -11.17 36.03
CA TYR A 468 16.68 -10.47 36.89
C TYR A 468 15.64 -11.40 37.54
N GLN A 469 15.73 -12.72 37.32
CA GLN A 469 14.78 -13.73 37.81
C GLN A 469 13.32 -13.40 37.43
N LEU A 470 13.15 -12.85 36.24
CA LEU A 470 11.84 -12.47 35.71
C LEU A 470 11.18 -13.64 34.99
N ASN A 471 9.85 -13.70 35.03
CA ASN A 471 9.10 -14.58 34.15
C ASN A 471 9.16 -14.08 32.69
N LEU A 472 8.72 -14.90 31.74
CA LEU A 472 8.78 -14.58 30.31
C LEU A 472 8.09 -13.25 29.99
N GLN A 473 6.86 -13.08 30.48
CA GLN A 473 6.04 -11.89 30.22
C GLN A 473 6.74 -10.60 30.68
N LEU A 474 7.31 -10.60 31.90
CA LEU A 474 8.01 -9.44 32.43
C LEU A 474 9.32 -9.17 31.68
N SER A 475 10.04 -10.21 31.25
CA SER A 475 11.24 -10.05 30.42
C SER A 475 10.92 -9.45 29.06
N GLU A 476 9.84 -9.89 28.42
CA GLU A 476 9.36 -9.32 27.15
C GLU A 476 8.99 -7.84 27.31
N GLN A 477 8.19 -7.51 28.33
CA GLN A 477 7.79 -6.14 28.64
C GLN A 477 9.00 -5.25 28.94
N LEU A 478 9.96 -5.77 29.71
CA LEU A 478 11.18 -5.05 30.05
C LEU A 478 12.06 -4.82 28.81
N PHE A 479 12.21 -5.83 27.95
CA PHE A 479 12.95 -5.71 26.69
C PHE A 479 12.34 -4.64 25.78
N ASP A 480 11.01 -4.63 25.64
CA ASP A 480 10.27 -3.70 24.80
C ASP A 480 10.06 -2.31 25.46
N SER A 481 10.42 -2.14 26.73
CA SER A 481 10.29 -0.87 27.43
C SER A 481 11.25 0.19 26.93
N SER A 482 10.77 1.43 26.79
CA SER A 482 11.61 2.63 26.60
C SER A 482 12.42 2.96 27.85
N TYR A 483 12.01 2.46 29.02
CA TYR A 483 12.68 2.66 30.30
C TYR A 483 13.72 1.58 30.62
N PHE A 484 14.05 0.70 29.67
CA PHE A 484 15.00 -0.39 29.89
C PHE A 484 16.34 0.11 30.44
N GLU A 485 16.94 1.15 29.83
CA GLU A 485 18.19 1.71 30.32
C GLU A 485 18.06 2.34 31.71
N LEU A 486 16.93 3.01 31.98
CA LEU A 486 16.66 3.59 33.28
C LEU A 486 16.54 2.51 34.35
N PHE A 487 15.84 1.40 34.03
CA PHE A 487 15.73 0.23 34.87
C PHE A 487 17.11 -0.35 35.20
N GLU A 488 17.96 -0.58 34.20
CA GLU A 488 19.32 -1.10 34.43
C GLU A 488 20.17 -0.14 35.27
N LYS A 489 20.09 1.17 35.02
CA LYS A 489 20.80 2.20 35.79
C LYS A 489 20.35 2.21 37.27
N LYS A 490 19.03 2.15 37.52
CA LYS A 490 18.48 2.17 38.88
C LYS A 490 18.77 0.88 39.65
N LEU A 491 18.74 -0.28 39.00
CA LEU A 491 19.13 -1.54 39.64
C LEU A 491 20.59 -1.56 40.06
N LYS A 492 21.51 -1.05 39.22
CA LYS A 492 22.92 -0.91 39.58
C LYS A 492 23.13 0.00 40.78
N LEU A 493 22.28 1.01 40.97
CA LEU A 493 22.31 1.88 42.15
C LEU A 493 21.81 1.17 43.41
N ILE A 494 20.72 0.40 43.30
CA ILE A 494 20.15 -0.35 44.44
C ILE A 494 21.09 -1.46 44.89
N GLN A 495 21.76 -2.17 43.98
CA GLN A 495 22.72 -3.24 44.32
C GLN A 495 24.04 -2.73 44.94
N ARG A 496 24.28 -1.41 44.93
CA ARG A 496 25.43 -0.76 45.57
C ARG A 496 25.13 -0.25 46.98
N LEU A 497 23.85 -0.22 47.36
CA LEU A 497 23.37 0.04 48.71
C LEU A 497 23.22 -1.30 49.45
#